data_AF-A0A960A5R5-F1
#
_entry.id   AF-A0A960A5R5-F1
#
_cell.length_a   1.000
_cell.length_b   1.000
_cell.length_c   1.000
_cell.angle_alpha   90.00
_cell.angle_beta   90.00
_cell.angle_gamma   90.00
#
_symmetry.space_group_name_H-M   'P 1'
#
loop_
_entity.id
_entity.type
_entity.pdbx_description
1 polymer ?
#
loop_
_entity_poly.entity_id
_entity_poly.type
_entity_poly.pdbx_seq_one_letter_code
_entity_poly.pdbx_strand_id
1 'polypeptide(L)'
;AVGVFVAVGSRDERASLNGASHFLEHLLFKGTPERSALEISSLLDGVGGEFNAYTSREYTCYHARILDEDLPMAVDVLGDMMTSSLITSADVEAEREVILDEIAMHDDDP
;
A
#
# COMPACT_ATOMS: atom_id res chain seq x y z
N ALA A 1 8.16 -9.05 12.21
CA ALA A 1 7.48 -8.65 10.96
C ALA A 1 6.11 -9.29 10.93
N VAL A 2 5.12 -8.55 10.43
CA VAL A 2 3.71 -8.95 10.30
C VAL A 2 3.22 -8.55 8.91
N GLY A 3 2.30 -9.30 8.31
CA GLY A 3 1.77 -8.95 6.99
C GLY A 3 0.42 -9.58 6.69
N VAL A 4 -0.30 -8.92 5.78
CA VAL A 4 -1.59 -9.31 5.23
C VAL A 4 -1.36 -9.71 3.78
N PHE A 5 -1.68 -10.97 3.47
CA PHE A 5 -1.59 -11.52 2.13
C PHE A 5 -3.00 -11.62 1.54
N VAL A 6 -3.28 -10.80 0.54
CA VAL A 6 -4.54 -10.83 -0.20
C VAL A 6 -4.32 -11.73 -1.41
N ALA A 7 -5.12 -12.79 -1.54
CA ALA A 7 -5.05 -13.75 -2.65
C ALA A 7 -5.68 -13.18 -3.94
N VAL A 8 -5.24 -11.99 -4.32
CA VAL A 8 -5.57 -11.27 -5.54
C VAL A 8 -4.29 -10.61 -6.02
N GLY A 9 -3.92 -10.84 -7.27
CA GLY A 9 -2.83 -10.12 -7.93
C GLY A 9 -3.18 -9.75 -9.36
N SER A 10 -2.18 -9.33 -10.14
CA SER A 10 -2.42 -8.88 -11.52
C SER A 10 -3.01 -9.93 -12.46
N ARG A 11 -2.92 -11.22 -12.12
CA ARG A 11 -3.56 -12.32 -12.87
C ARG A 11 -5.08 -12.33 -12.72
N ASP A 12 -5.60 -11.88 -11.59
CA ASP A 12 -7.02 -11.92 -11.25
C ASP A 12 -7.79 -10.72 -11.82
N GLU A 13 -7.08 -9.78 -12.44
CA GLU A 13 -7.63 -8.58 -13.04
C GLU A 13 -8.39 -8.88 -14.34
N ARG A 14 -9.48 -8.14 -14.53
CA ARG A 14 -10.15 -8.08 -15.83
C ARG A 14 -9.35 -7.13 -16.73
N ALA A 15 -9.39 -7.34 -18.05
CA ALA A 15 -8.72 -6.45 -19.00
C ALA A 15 -9.09 -4.96 -18.84
N SER A 16 -10.31 -4.64 -18.40
CA SER A 16 -10.77 -3.28 -18.14
C SER A 16 -10.24 -2.67 -16.83
N LEU A 17 -9.58 -3.47 -15.99
CA LEU A 17 -9.06 -3.11 -14.66
C LEU A 17 -7.57 -3.48 -14.54
N ASN A 18 -6.87 -3.69 -15.65
CA ASN A 18 -5.44 -4.00 -15.63
C ASN A 18 -4.68 -2.90 -14.89
N GLY A 19 -3.83 -3.29 -13.94
CA GLY A 19 -3.09 -2.41 -13.06
C GLY A 19 -3.80 -2.07 -11.75
N ALA A 20 -5.04 -2.50 -11.53
CA ALA A 20 -5.80 -2.14 -10.33
C ALA A 20 -5.15 -2.62 -9.02
N SER A 21 -4.51 -3.79 -9.02
CA SER A 21 -3.85 -4.35 -7.82
C SER A 21 -2.62 -3.53 -7.45
N HIS A 22 -1.79 -3.17 -8.43
CA HIS A 22 -0.65 -2.26 -8.23
C HIS A 22 -1.13 -0.85 -7.83
N PHE A 23 -2.22 -0.37 -8.44
CA PHE A 23 -2.77 0.93 -8.09
C PHE A 23 -3.30 0.95 -6.64
N LEU A 24 -3.97 -0.12 -6.20
CA LEU A 24 -4.44 -0.25 -4.82
C LEU A 24 -3.28 -0.37 -3.83
N GLU A 25 -2.20 -1.05 -4.20
CA GLU A 25 -0.97 -1.11 -3.41
C GLU A 25 -0.51 0.29 -2.97
N HIS A 26 -0.47 1.25 -3.89
CA HIS A 26 -0.10 2.64 -3.62
C HIS A 26 -1.14 3.40 -2.79
N LEU A 27 -2.43 3.18 -3.08
CA LEU A 27 -3.52 3.96 -2.51
C LEU A 27 -3.82 3.62 -1.05
N LEU A 28 -3.58 2.40 -0.61
CA LEU A 28 -3.94 1.98 0.75
C LEU A 28 -3.15 2.76 1.83
N PHE A 29 -2.05 3.40 1.45
CA PHE A 29 -1.24 4.27 2.31
C PHE A 29 -1.74 5.71 2.45
N LYS A 30 -2.76 6.12 1.68
CA LYS A 30 -3.21 7.53 1.61
C LYS A 30 -4.08 7.99 2.77
N GLY A 31 -4.39 7.08 3.69
CA GLY A 31 -5.08 7.39 4.93
C GLY A 31 -6.47 6.76 5.04
N THR A 32 -7.00 6.87 6.24
CA THR A 32 -8.25 6.29 6.72
C THR A 32 -9.07 7.40 7.41
N PRO A 33 -10.33 7.15 7.80
CA PRO A 33 -11.08 8.08 8.65
C PRO A 33 -10.38 8.40 9.98
N GLU A 34 -9.56 7.47 10.50
CA GLU A 34 -8.90 7.61 11.79
C GLU A 34 -7.51 8.24 11.70
N ARG A 35 -6.79 8.02 10.59
CA ARG A 35 -5.38 8.39 10.44
C ARG A 35 -5.11 8.93 9.05
N SER A 36 -4.48 10.10 8.97
CA SER A 36 -3.91 10.61 7.71
C SER A 36 -2.69 9.81 7.26
N ALA A 37 -2.33 9.90 5.98
CA ALA A 37 -1.10 9.30 5.45
C ALA A 37 0.15 9.71 6.25
N LEU A 38 0.22 10.99 6.66
CA LEU A 38 1.33 11.50 7.46
C LEU A 38 1.38 10.87 8.86
N GLU A 39 0.24 10.68 9.51
CA GLU A 39 0.16 10.01 10.81
C GLU A 39 0.57 8.55 10.70
N ILE A 40 0.12 7.83 9.67
CA ILE A 40 0.53 6.45 9.39
C ILE A 40 2.06 6.38 9.26
N SER A 41 2.66 7.23 8.42
CA SER A 41 4.13 7.29 8.26
C SER A 41 4.84 7.64 9.56
N SER A 42 4.37 8.67 10.28
CA SER A 42 5.01 9.14 11.52
C SER A 42 4.97 8.11 12.65
N LEU A 43 3.88 7.33 12.74
CA LEU A 43 3.77 6.24 13.71
C LEU A 43 4.82 5.16 13.47
N LEU A 44 5.04 4.81 12.21
CA LEU A 44 6.00 3.79 11.82
C LEU A 44 7.44 4.28 11.95
N ASP A 45 7.73 5.49 11.47
CA ASP A 45 9.05 6.11 11.58
C ASP A 45 9.44 6.32 13.06
N GLY A 46 8.47 6.67 13.91
CA GLY A 46 8.66 6.91 15.33
C GLY A 46 9.15 5.68 16.12
N VAL A 47 8.86 4.47 15.61
CA VAL A 47 9.30 3.20 16.20
C VAL A 47 10.44 2.55 15.40
N GLY A 48 10.98 3.24 14.39
CA GLY A 48 12.01 2.70 13.49
C GLY A 48 11.51 1.52 12.65
N GLY A 49 10.20 1.45 12.43
CA GLY A 49 9.56 0.43 11.62
C GLY A 49 9.57 0.77 10.14
N GLU A 50 9.41 -0.25 9.31
CA GLU A 50 9.20 -0.11 7.88
C GLU A 50 7.85 -0.72 7.51
N PHE A 51 7.10 -0.03 6.67
CA PHE A 51 5.87 -0.55 6.10
C PHE A 51 5.95 -0.47 4.59
N ASN A 52 5.66 -1.59 3.95
CA ASN A 52 5.75 -1.70 2.51
C ASN A 52 4.63 -2.60 2.02
N ALA A 53 4.38 -2.52 0.73
CA ALA A 53 3.54 -3.45 0.02
C ALA A 53 4.22 -3.87 -1.27
N TYR A 54 3.73 -4.97 -1.85
CA TYR A 54 4.10 -5.37 -3.20
C TYR A 54 3.01 -6.24 -3.82
N THR A 55 2.78 -6.05 -5.10
CA THR A 55 1.84 -6.81 -5.91
C THR A 55 2.57 -7.84 -6.76
N SER A 56 2.15 -9.09 -6.63
CA SER A 56 2.55 -10.18 -7.50
C SER A 56 1.45 -10.50 -8.53
N ARG A 57 1.67 -11.54 -9.33
CA ARG A 57 0.64 -12.06 -10.23
C ARG A 57 -0.52 -12.69 -9.48
N GLU A 58 -0.26 -13.35 -8.35
CA GLU A 58 -1.27 -14.20 -7.68
C GLU A 58 -1.68 -13.68 -6.29
N TYR A 59 -1.00 -12.67 -5.78
CA TYR A 59 -1.31 -12.07 -4.48
C TYR A 59 -0.72 -10.66 -4.36
N THR A 60 -1.28 -9.87 -3.45
CA THR A 60 -0.72 -8.60 -2.99
C THR A 60 -0.44 -8.71 -1.50
N CYS A 61 0.74 -8.26 -1.09
CA CYS A 61 1.18 -8.31 0.30
C CYS A 61 1.32 -6.90 0.86
N TYR A 62 0.75 -6.65 2.04
CA TYR A 62 0.95 -5.44 2.83
C TYR A 62 1.60 -5.83 4.14
N HIS A 63 2.78 -5.31 4.46
CA HIS A 63 3.55 -5.79 5.61
C HIS A 63 4.30 -4.71 6.35
N ALA A 64 4.51 -4.95 7.64
CA ALA A 64 5.31 -4.13 8.54
C ALA A 64 6.48 -4.92 9.13
N ARG A 65 7.66 -4.32 9.15
CA ARG A 65 8.83 -4.76 9.92
C ARG A 65 9.00 -3.81 11.08
N ILE A 66 8.84 -4.34 12.29
CA ILE A 66 8.78 -3.58 13.54
C ILE A 66 9.41 -4.41 14.66
N LEU A 67 9.73 -3.77 15.78
CA LEU A 67 10.10 -4.44 17.02
C LEU A 67 8.89 -5.15 17.63
N ASP A 68 9.14 -6.19 18.41
CA ASP A 68 8.09 -7.01 19.00
C ASP A 68 7.17 -6.23 19.94
N GLU A 69 7.72 -5.25 20.66
CA GLU A 69 6.96 -4.34 21.54
C GLU A 69 5.90 -3.51 20.80
N ASP A 70 6.12 -3.20 19.53
CA ASP A 70 5.22 -2.38 18.71
C ASP A 70 4.28 -3.19 17.82
N LEU A 71 4.33 -4.53 17.92
CA LEU A 71 3.48 -5.42 17.11
C LEU A 71 1.97 -5.10 17.23
N PRO A 72 1.41 -4.79 18.42
CA PRO A 72 0.00 -4.42 18.53
C PRO A 72 -0.36 -3.17 17.71
N MET A 73 0.51 -2.16 17.69
CA MET A 73 0.32 -0.94 16.91
C MET A 73 0.36 -1.25 15.41
N ALA A 74 1.34 -2.04 14.95
CA ALA A 74 1.44 -2.37 13.53
C ALA A 74 0.25 -3.20 13.01
N VAL A 75 -0.29 -4.11 13.84
CA VAL A 75 -1.51 -4.87 13.50
C VAL A 75 -2.72 -3.95 13.40
N ASP A 76 -2.85 -2.99 14.32
CA ASP A 76 -3.94 -2.00 14.32
C ASP A 76 -3.89 -1.11 13.06
N VAL A 77 -2.71 -0.57 12.74
CA VAL A 77 -2.51 0.25 11.53
C VAL A 77 -2.73 -0.56 10.25
N LEU A 78 -2.19 -1.78 10.15
CA LEU A 78 -2.47 -2.69 9.02
C LEU A 78 -3.97 -2.96 8.88
N GLY A 79 -4.65 -3.25 9.99
CA GLY A 79 -6.08 -3.52 10.00
C GLY A 79 -6.88 -2.33 9.46
N ASP A 80 -6.61 -1.14 10.00
CA ASP A 80 -7.29 0.10 9.60
C ASP A 80 -7.07 0.42 8.11
N MET A 81 -5.84 0.32 7.62
CA MET A 81 -5.54 0.49 6.18
C MET A 81 -6.30 -0.53 5.33
N MET A 82 -6.32 -1.80 5.73
CA MET A 82 -6.97 -2.84 4.93
C MET A 82 -8.49 -2.72 4.88
N THR A 83 -9.14 -2.18 5.93
CA THR A 83 -10.61 -2.15 6.03
C THR A 83 -11.23 -0.77 5.82
N SER A 84 -10.44 0.30 5.95
CA SER A 84 -10.97 1.65 6.11
C SER A 84 -10.26 2.70 5.24
N SER A 85 -9.36 2.35 4.32
CA SER A 85 -8.75 3.34 3.42
C SER A 85 -9.80 4.15 2.65
N LEU A 86 -9.64 5.48 2.66
CA LEU A 86 -10.63 6.41 2.10
C LEU A 86 -10.64 6.44 0.57
N ILE A 87 -9.46 6.27 -0.05
CA ILE A 87 -9.22 6.29 -1.50
C ILE A 87 -10.00 7.42 -2.19
N THR A 88 -9.54 8.66 -2.01
CA THR A 88 -10.23 9.81 -2.61
C THR A 88 -9.87 9.94 -4.09
N SER A 89 -10.72 10.63 -4.87
CA SER A 89 -10.41 10.92 -6.27
C SER A 89 -9.13 11.75 -6.44
N ALA A 90 -8.80 12.59 -5.46
CA ALA A 90 -7.57 13.37 -5.48
C ALA A 90 -6.34 12.47 -5.25
N ASP A 91 -6.43 11.50 -4.35
CA ASP A 91 -5.35 10.51 -4.14
C ASP A 91 -5.12 9.67 -5.38
N VAL A 92 -6.20 9.25 -6.04
CA VAL A 92 -6.13 8.49 -7.29
C VAL A 92 -5.42 9.30 -8.39
N GLU A 93 -5.72 10.58 -8.53
CA GLU A 93 -5.07 11.38 -9.57
C GLU A 93 -3.61 11.67 -9.23
N ALA A 94 -3.28 11.91 -7.96
CA ALA A 94 -1.90 12.09 -7.52
C ALA A 94 -1.06 10.83 -7.76
N GLU A 95 -1.58 9.64 -7.39
CA GLU A 95 -0.85 8.38 -7.60
C GLU A 95 -0.77 7.96 -9.06
N ARG A 96 -1.72 8.39 -9.90
CA ARG A 96 -1.63 8.15 -11.34
C ARG A 96 -0.34 8.74 -11.92
N GLU A 97 -0.01 9.97 -11.56
CA GLU A 97 1.21 10.63 -12.05
C GLU A 97 2.47 9.90 -11.56
N VAL A 98 2.50 9.48 -10.29
CA VAL A 98 3.62 8.70 -9.73
C VAL A 98 3.82 7.38 -10.47
N ILE A 99 2.74 6.63 -10.72
CA ILE A 99 2.81 5.34 -11.42
C ILE A 99 3.20 5.52 -12.89
N LEU A 100 2.75 6.61 -13.54
CA LEU A 100 3.18 6.92 -14.90
C LEU A 100 4.68 7.23 -14.97
N ASP A 101 5.21 7.95 -13.98
CA ASP A 101 6.65 8.20 -13.86
C ASP A 101 7.43 6.90 -13.61
N GLU A 102 6.94 5.99 -12.77
CA GLU A 102 7.56 4.68 -12.55
C GLU A 102 7.63 3.83 -13.83
N ILE A 103 6.55 3.81 -14.62
CA ILE A 103 6.52 3.12 -15.91
C ILE A 103 7.55 3.73 -16.86
N ALA A 104 7.62 5.06 -16.94
CA ALA A 104 8.59 5.76 -17.78
C ALA A 104 10.03 5.44 -17.38
N MET A 105 10.32 5.42 -16.06
CA MET A 105 11.64 5.05 -15.55
C MET A 105 11.98 3.58 -15.83
N HIS A 106 11.00 2.68 -15.80
CA HIS A 106 11.23 1.27 -16.14
C HIS A 106 11.54 1.08 -17.62
N ASP A 107 10.88 1.84 -18.51
CA ASP A 107 11.15 1.82 -19.95
C ASP A 107 12.53 2.41 -20.30
N ASP A 108 13.09 3.26 -19.43
CA ASP A 108 14.43 3.86 -19.55
C ASP A 108 15.57 2.94 -19.04
N ASP A 109 15.27 1.82 -18.35
CA ASP A 109 16.25 0.84 -17.86
C ASP A 109 16.23 -0.45 -18.75
N PRO A 110 17.19 -0.62 -19.68
CA PRO A 110 17.13 -1.61 -20.77
C PRO A 110 17.40 -3.08 -20.38
#